data_AF-A0A946AAT5-F1
#
_entry.id   AF-A0A946AAT5-F1
#
_cell.length_a   1.000
_cell.length_b   1.000
_cell.length_c   1.000
_cell.angle_alpha   90.00
_cell.angle_beta   90.00
_cell.angle_gamma   90.00
#
_symmetry.space_group_name_H-M   'P 1'
#
loop_
_entity.id
_entity.type
_entity.pdbx_description
1 polymer ?
#
loop_
_entity_poly.entity_id
_entity_poly.type
_entity_poly.pdbx_seq_one_letter_code
_entity_poly.pdbx_strand_id
1 'polypeptide(L)'
;MQITPLTPTIGAELSGIDLTRQLDDATVAAIRQALLDHQVIFMRDQPLDPDGLAAFAERFGPLYVQPDGWSQYVVPHVMTVHMDGDTKVHAGPQWHSDLS
;
A
#
# COMPACT_ATOMS: atom_id res chain seq x y z
N MET A 1 -12.10 13.67 3.56
CA MET A 1 -10.69 13.30 3.74
C MET A 1 -9.96 14.37 4.53
N GLN A 2 -9.27 13.97 5.59
CA GLN A 2 -8.38 14.83 6.40
C GLN A 2 -6.96 14.26 6.34
N ILE A 3 -5.96 15.14 6.30
CA ILE A 3 -4.53 14.80 6.21
C ILE A 3 -3.85 15.26 7.49
N THR A 4 -3.18 14.33 8.19
CA THR A 4 -2.43 14.63 9.42
C THR A 4 -0.96 14.24 9.22
N PRO A 5 -0.04 15.21 9.02
CA PRO A 5 1.39 14.91 8.89
C PRO A 5 1.92 14.20 10.15
N LEU A 6 2.74 13.16 9.96
CA LEU A 6 3.36 12.41 11.05
C LEU A 6 4.69 13.01 11.48
N THR A 7 5.44 13.56 10.53
CA THR A 7 6.71 14.24 10.77
C THR A 7 6.83 15.49 9.91
N PRO A 8 7.81 16.38 10.15
CA PRO A 8 8.03 17.56 9.32
C PRO A 8 8.43 17.26 7.86
N THR A 9 8.93 16.06 7.57
CA THR A 9 9.56 15.75 6.27
C THR A 9 8.87 14.63 5.50
N ILE A 10 8.31 13.62 6.18
CA ILE A 10 7.78 12.41 5.54
C ILE A 10 6.62 11.84 6.36
N GLY A 11 5.62 11.30 5.69
CA GLY A 11 4.53 10.57 6.31
C GLY A 11 3.31 11.42 6.64
N ALA A 12 2.12 10.91 6.28
CA ALA A 12 0.85 11.44 6.74
C ALA A 12 -0.18 10.33 6.98
N GLU A 13 -1.05 10.53 7.96
CA GLU A 13 -2.25 9.71 8.16
C GLU A 13 -3.45 10.37 7.48
N LEU A 14 -4.18 9.60 6.67
CA LEU A 14 -5.40 10.01 6.00
C LEU A 14 -6.62 9.42 6.71
N SER A 15 -7.58 10.27 7.05
CA SER A 15 -8.83 9.86 7.72
C SER A 15 -10.07 10.40 7.00
N GLY A 16 -11.24 9.86 7.37
CA GLY A 16 -12.51 10.20 6.71
C GLY A 16 -12.61 9.67 5.28
N ILE A 17 -12.03 8.49 5.04
CA ILE A 17 -12.10 7.70 3.80
C ILE A 17 -12.42 6.25 4.19
N ASP A 18 -13.23 5.58 3.37
CA ASP A 18 -13.56 4.17 3.50
C ASP A 18 -13.13 3.45 2.21
N LEU A 19 -12.02 2.72 2.25
CA LEU A 19 -11.46 1.98 1.12
C LEU A 19 -12.28 0.74 0.76
N THR A 20 -13.18 0.30 1.63
CA THR A 20 -14.06 -0.86 1.36
C THR A 20 -15.14 -0.53 0.33
N ARG A 21 -15.25 0.75 -0.06
CA ARG A 21 -16.21 1.26 -1.04
C ARG A 21 -15.52 1.76 -2.28
N GLN A 22 -16.27 1.80 -3.37
CA GLN A 22 -15.81 2.47 -4.58
C GLN A 22 -15.65 3.97 -4.33
N LEU A 23 -14.41 4.46 -4.46
CA LEU A 23 -14.08 5.88 -4.37
C LEU A 23 -14.25 6.56 -5.73
N ASP A 24 -14.79 7.78 -5.72
CA ASP A 24 -14.79 8.62 -6.92
C ASP A 24 -13.36 9.04 -7.33
N ASP A 25 -13.21 9.47 -8.59
CA ASP A 25 -11.91 9.83 -9.15
C ASP A 25 -11.29 11.05 -8.46
N ALA A 26 -12.11 11.98 -7.96
CA ALA A 26 -11.64 13.16 -7.24
C ALA A 26 -10.97 12.76 -5.91
N THR A 27 -11.56 11.82 -5.19
CA THR A 27 -11.02 11.28 -3.94
C THR A 27 -9.72 10.53 -4.19
N VAL A 28 -9.66 9.68 -5.23
CA VAL A 28 -8.41 8.98 -5.60
C VAL A 28 -7.32 9.97 -6.00
N ALA A 29 -7.64 11.01 -6.77
CA ALA A 29 -6.68 12.05 -7.13
C ALA A 29 -6.15 12.78 -5.90
N ALA A 30 -7.00 13.06 -4.91
CA ALA A 30 -6.59 13.69 -3.66
C ALA A 30 -5.68 12.78 -2.82
N ILE A 31 -5.97 11.47 -2.74
CA ILE A 31 -5.10 10.48 -2.08
C ILE A 31 -3.73 10.41 -2.79
N ARG A 32 -3.73 10.37 -4.13
CA ARG A 32 -2.49 10.37 -4.93
C ARG A 32 -1.67 11.62 -4.67
N GLN A 33 -2.30 12.79 -4.61
CA GLN A 33 -1.60 14.04 -4.29
C GLN A 33 -1.00 13.98 -2.88
N ALA A 34 -1.74 13.49 -1.89
CA ALA A 34 -1.22 13.32 -0.54
C ALA A 34 -0.01 12.37 -0.50
N LEU A 35 -0.02 11.29 -1.28
CA LEU A 35 1.15 10.41 -1.43
C LEU A 35 2.35 11.14 -2.03
N LEU A 36 2.14 11.98 -3.05
CA LEU A 36 3.23 12.75 -3.67
C LEU A 36 3.81 13.80 -2.71
N ASP A 37 2.97 14.47 -1.93
CA ASP A 37 3.38 15.52 -0.99
C ASP A 37 4.07 14.95 0.25
N HIS A 38 3.65 13.77 0.71
CA HIS A 38 4.11 13.18 1.97
C HIS A 38 5.00 11.94 1.82
N GLN A 39 5.22 11.46 0.60
CA GLN A 39 6.05 10.31 0.19
C GLN A 39 5.56 8.94 0.69
N VAL A 40 4.92 8.88 1.87
CA VAL A 40 4.27 7.70 2.44
C VAL A 40 3.00 8.13 3.15
N ILE A 41 1.93 7.36 3.00
CA ILE A 41 0.62 7.65 3.61
C ILE A 41 0.05 6.42 4.31
N PHE A 42 -0.73 6.65 5.36
CA PHE A 42 -1.35 5.61 6.17
C PHE A 42 -2.86 5.84 6.23
N MET A 43 -3.64 4.76 6.12
CA MET A 43 -5.10 4.76 6.31
C MET A 43 -5.41 3.67 7.32
N ARG A 44 -6.02 4.04 8.44
CA ARG A 44 -6.32 3.11 9.55
C ARG A 44 -7.66 2.44 9.36
N ASP A 45 -7.81 1.25 9.96
CA ASP A 45 -9.09 0.54 10.08
C ASP A 45 -9.79 0.27 8.74
N GLN A 46 -9.01 -0.21 7.75
CA GLN A 46 -9.48 -0.57 6.41
C GLN A 46 -9.50 -2.10 6.27
N PRO A 47 -10.61 -2.78 6.63
CA PRO A 47 -10.70 -4.24 6.57
C PRO A 47 -10.88 -4.70 5.11
N LEU A 48 -9.80 -4.64 4.33
CA LEU A 48 -9.78 -5.08 2.94
C LEU A 48 -9.43 -6.57 2.87
N ASP A 49 -10.16 -7.30 2.04
CA ASP A 49 -9.72 -8.60 1.55
C ASP A 49 -8.69 -8.43 0.41
N PRO A 50 -8.04 -9.50 -0.08
CA PRO A 50 -7.04 -9.38 -1.14
C PRO A 50 -7.59 -8.73 -2.42
N ASP A 51 -8.83 -9.02 -2.81
CA ASP A 51 -9.45 -8.45 -4.00
C ASP A 51 -9.71 -6.95 -3.84
N GLY A 52 -10.20 -6.52 -2.68
CA GLY A 52 -10.39 -5.11 -2.36
C GLY A 52 -9.07 -4.33 -2.29
N LEU A 53 -8.01 -4.95 -1.77
CA LEU A 53 -6.67 -4.37 -1.79
C LEU A 53 -6.16 -4.18 -3.23
N ALA A 54 -6.28 -5.19 -4.08
CA ALA A 54 -5.89 -5.12 -5.48
C ALA A 54 -6.68 -4.04 -6.24
N ALA A 55 -8.01 -4.02 -6.08
CA ALA A 55 -8.90 -3.05 -6.72
C ALA A 55 -8.57 -1.61 -6.32
N PHE A 56 -8.19 -1.36 -5.06
CA PHE A 56 -7.72 -0.04 -4.65
C PHE A 56 -6.35 0.29 -5.24
N ALA A 57 -5.40 -0.64 -5.23
CA ALA A 57 -4.06 -0.44 -5.76
C ALA A 57 -4.06 -0.15 -7.28
N GLU A 58 -4.97 -0.76 -8.05
CA GLU A 58 -5.16 -0.50 -9.49
C GLU A 58 -5.51 0.96 -9.80
N ARG A 59 -6.09 1.69 -8.84
CA ARG A 59 -6.40 3.12 -8.99
C ARG A 59 -5.14 3.99 -9.07
N PHE A 60 -3.96 3.46 -8.70
CA PHE A 60 -2.67 4.15 -8.78
C PHE A 60 -1.89 3.84 -10.07
N GLY A 61 -2.18 2.69 -10.69
CA GLY A 61 -1.52 2.22 -11.90
C GLY A 61 -1.68 0.71 -12.11
N PRO A 62 -1.16 0.16 -13.21
CA PRO A 62 -1.20 -1.28 -13.47
C PRO A 62 -0.42 -2.04 -12.39
N LEU A 63 -0.98 -3.15 -11.92
CA LEU A 63 -0.33 -3.98 -10.91
C LEU A 63 0.80 -4.81 -11.52
N TYR A 64 1.95 -4.78 -10.87
CA TYR A 64 3.12 -5.54 -11.26
C TYR A 64 3.04 -6.99 -10.74
N VAL A 65 3.57 -7.94 -11.53
CA VAL A 65 3.82 -9.31 -11.10
C VAL A 65 5.31 -9.55 -11.18
N GLN A 66 5.92 -9.91 -10.05
CA GLN A 66 7.34 -10.14 -9.95
C GLN A 66 7.66 -11.55 -10.49
N PRO A 67 8.51 -11.67 -11.52
CA PRO A 67 8.74 -12.95 -12.20
C PRO A 67 9.75 -13.88 -11.50
N ASP A 68 10.09 -13.64 -10.23
CA ASP A 68 11.28 -14.23 -9.61
C ASP A 68 11.03 -15.54 -8.83
N GLY A 69 9.80 -16.03 -8.75
CA GLY A 69 9.46 -17.30 -8.09
C GLY A 69 9.50 -17.25 -6.55
N TRP A 70 9.86 -16.11 -5.95
CA TRP A 70 9.83 -15.89 -4.50
C TRP A 70 8.47 -15.38 -4.02
N SER A 71 7.67 -14.84 -4.93
CA SER A 71 6.39 -14.21 -4.64
C SER A 71 5.30 -15.25 -4.33
N GLN A 72 4.85 -15.31 -3.09
CA GLN A 72 3.67 -16.10 -2.69
C GLN A 72 2.41 -15.26 -2.84
N TYR A 73 1.73 -15.42 -3.98
CA TYR A 73 0.49 -14.72 -4.28
C TYR A 73 -0.71 -15.37 -3.58
N VAL A 74 -1.53 -14.57 -2.89
CA VAL A 74 -2.83 -15.02 -2.33
C VAL A 74 -3.89 -15.03 -3.44
N VAL A 75 -3.91 -13.95 -4.22
CA VAL A 75 -4.62 -13.77 -5.48
C VAL A 75 -3.65 -13.11 -6.47
N PRO A 76 -3.93 -13.07 -7.79
CA PRO A 76 -3.07 -12.36 -8.74
C PRO A 76 -2.72 -10.96 -8.22
N HIS A 77 -1.45 -10.56 -8.31
CA HIS A 77 -0.92 -9.26 -7.88
C HIS A 77 -0.87 -8.95 -6.38
N VAL A 78 -1.43 -9.80 -5.51
CA VAL A 78 -1.34 -9.63 -4.04
C VAL A 78 -0.37 -10.62 -3.43
N MET A 79 0.81 -10.12 -3.03
CA MET A 79 1.86 -10.92 -2.41
C MET A 79 1.70 -10.96 -0.89
N THR A 80 2.00 -12.12 -0.29
CA THR A 80 2.10 -12.26 1.17
C THR A 80 3.47 -11.82 1.64
N VAL A 81 3.52 -10.90 2.60
CA VAL A 81 4.72 -10.64 3.41
C VAL A 81 4.48 -11.24 4.80
N HIS A 82 5.07 -12.41 5.07
CA HIS A 82 4.89 -13.13 6.32
C HIS A 82 6.25 -13.51 6.92
N MET A 83 6.39 -13.28 8.23
CA MET A 83 7.56 -13.67 9.02
C MET A 83 7.09 -14.20 10.37
N ASP A 84 7.66 -15.31 10.82
CA ASP A 84 7.40 -15.98 12.08
C ASP A 84 8.71 -16.39 12.79
N GLY A 85 8.61 -17.11 13.91
CA GLY A 85 9.77 -17.53 14.69
C GLY A 85 10.75 -18.48 13.97
N ASP A 86 10.31 -19.13 12.90
CA ASP A 86 11.14 -20.06 12.13
C ASP A 86 11.78 -19.41 10.90
N THR A 87 11.34 -18.22 10.53
CA THR A 87 11.80 -17.46 9.36
C THR A 87 13.29 -17.16 9.44
N LYS A 88 14.07 -17.64 8.47
CA LYS A 88 15.53 -17.47 8.40
C LYS A 88 15.99 -16.30 7.52
N VAL A 89 15.14 -15.85 6.61
CA VAL A 89 15.40 -14.74 5.68
C VAL A 89 14.30 -13.72 5.88
N HIS A 90 14.69 -12.50 6.24
CA HIS A 90 13.75 -11.39 6.45
C HIS A 90 13.55 -10.64 5.13
N ALA A 91 12.31 -10.23 4.85
CA ALA A 91 12.03 -9.31 3.75
C ALA A 91 12.55 -7.91 4.12
N GLY A 92 13.31 -7.29 3.21
CA GLY A 92 13.82 -5.92 3.39
C GLY A 92 14.69 -5.69 4.63
N PRO A 93 15.73 -6.50 4.91
CA PRO A 93 16.51 -6.40 6.15
C PRO A 93 17.40 -5.14 6.24
N GLN A 94 17.52 -4.39 5.15
CA GLN A 94 18.38 -3.21 5.02
C GLN A 94 17.58 -2.05 4.42
N TRP A 95 18.08 -0.83 4.55
CA TRP A 95 17.54 0.33 3.83
C TRP A 95 17.67 0.11 2.32
N HIS A 96 16.54 0.16 1.62
CA HIS A 96 16.45 -0.06 0.18
C HIS A 96 15.20 0.61 -0.39
N SER A 97 15.09 0.60 -1.71
CA SER A 97 13.83 0.75 -2.44
C SER A 97 13.59 -0.55 -3.22
N ASP A 98 12.34 -0.95 -3.37
CA ASP A 98 12.00 -2.16 -4.11
C ASP A 98 12.50 -2.08 -5.57
N LEU A 99 13.10 -3.18 -6.05
CA LEU A 99 13.50 -3.40 -7.45
C LEU A 99 14.48 -2.36 -8.04
N SER A 100 15.31 -1.72 -7.21
CA SER A 100 16.36 -0.78 -7.64
C SER A 100 17.53 -1.42 -8.37
#